data_AF-A0A7Y6PTN6-F1
#
_entry.id   AF-A0A7Y6PTN6-F1
#
_cell.length_a   1.000
_cell.length_b   1.000
_cell.length_c   1.000
_cell.angle_alpha   90.00
_cell.angle_beta   90.00
_cell.angle_gamma   90.00
#
_symmetry.space_group_name_H-M   'P 1'
#
loop_
_entity.id
_entity.type
_entity.pdbx_description
1 polymer ?
#
loop_
_entity_poly.entity_id
_entity_poly.type
_entity_poly.pdbx_seq_one_letter_code
_entity_poly.pdbx_strand_id
1 'polypeptide(L)'
;MAACAETASFQPTENVVATSHGSQPAASYEIQTSPDESEQQVKVDVWSEGAKASNNQTIVEATLSVSNLGDNPVTVDWRKLRLEAYDGKGRPLPQGQLVAVSNPTNTTVMPKDARDVKVRFALPGDISPDAIGGLRLRWGVLHGEGQEYVQFTSFQRVPEYYWYGYDSFYNPLWGYYDPLWYGGPVGTVVVR
;
A
#
# COMPACT_ATOMS: atom_id res chain seq x y z
N MET A 1 34.05 9.47 7.54
CA MET A 1 33.18 9.99 6.45
C MET A 1 31.78 9.51 6.76
N ALA A 2 30.84 10.42 7.03
CA ALA A 2 29.44 10.05 7.19
C ALA A 2 28.87 9.86 5.77
N ALA A 3 28.64 8.62 5.37
CA ALA A 3 27.89 8.34 4.15
C ALA A 3 26.44 8.75 4.42
N CYS A 4 25.92 9.73 3.69
CA CYS A 4 24.50 10.03 3.68
C CYS A 4 23.77 8.75 3.23
N ALA A 5 22.86 8.24 4.06
CA ALA A 5 22.02 7.11 3.67
C ALA A 5 21.10 7.58 2.54
N GLU A 6 21.16 6.93 1.38
CA GLU A 6 20.23 7.18 0.27
C GLU A 6 18.82 6.80 0.71
N THR A 7 17.88 7.73 0.52
CA THR A 7 16.47 7.56 0.86
C THR A 7 15.59 8.12 -0.25
N ALA A 8 14.47 7.45 -0.55
CA ALA A 8 13.44 7.95 -1.45
C ALA A 8 12.08 7.97 -0.76
N SER A 9 11.31 9.04 -0.99
CA SER A 9 9.94 9.18 -0.47
C SER A 9 8.93 8.88 -1.57
N PHE A 10 7.78 8.32 -1.18
CA PHE A 10 6.69 8.00 -2.10
C PHE A 10 5.37 8.44 -1.51
N GLN A 11 4.45 8.85 -2.37
CA GLN A 11 3.08 9.20 -1.99
C GLN A 11 2.09 8.39 -2.82
N PRO A 12 0.92 8.02 -2.27
CA PRO A 12 -0.10 7.34 -3.05
C PRO A 12 -0.60 8.21 -4.21
N THR A 13 -1.06 7.57 -5.27
CA THR A 13 -1.54 8.21 -6.51
C THR A 13 -3.06 8.17 -6.64
N GLU A 14 -3.72 7.36 -5.81
CA GLU A 14 -5.15 7.12 -5.83
C GLU A 14 -5.71 7.18 -4.40
N ASN A 15 -7.00 7.52 -4.28
CA ASN A 15 -7.74 7.55 -3.01
C ASN A 15 -7.07 8.35 -1.88
N VAL A 16 -6.32 9.41 -2.22
CA VAL A 16 -5.56 10.24 -1.27
C VAL A 16 -6.49 11.19 -0.53
N VAL A 17 -7.18 10.67 0.49
CA VAL A 17 -8.14 11.42 1.31
C VAL A 17 -7.83 11.35 2.81
N ALA A 18 -6.72 10.71 3.18
CA ALA A 18 -6.27 10.55 4.55
C ALA A 18 -4.81 11.00 4.71
N THR A 19 -4.40 11.18 5.96
CA THR A 19 -3.04 11.53 6.33
C THR A 19 -2.59 10.59 7.44
N SER A 20 -1.35 10.11 7.37
CA SER A 20 -0.76 9.32 8.45
C SER A 20 -0.60 10.16 9.71
N HIS A 21 -0.33 9.51 10.85
CA HIS A 21 0.02 10.20 12.09
C HIS A 21 1.24 11.13 11.96
N GLY A 22 2.11 10.89 10.97
CA GLY A 22 3.27 11.72 10.63
C GLY A 22 3.01 12.74 9.52
N SER A 23 1.74 13.02 9.20
CA SER A 23 1.34 13.93 8.11
C SER A 23 1.77 13.48 6.70
N GLN A 24 2.04 12.18 6.49
CA GLN A 24 2.27 11.65 5.15
C GLN A 24 0.94 11.43 4.44
N PRO A 25 0.81 11.74 3.14
CA PRO A 25 -0.39 11.41 2.37
C PRO A 25 -0.68 9.89 2.41
N ALA A 26 -1.94 9.53 2.67
CA ALA A 26 -2.39 8.14 2.75
C ALA A 26 -3.58 7.89 1.81
N ALA A 27 -3.59 6.71 1.18
CA ALA A 27 -4.72 6.22 0.42
C ALA A 27 -5.71 5.54 1.38
N SER A 28 -6.97 5.98 1.38
CA SER A 28 -8.02 5.42 2.25
C SER A 28 -8.97 4.53 1.45
N TYR A 29 -9.26 3.36 2.00
CA TYR A 29 -10.17 2.39 1.42
C TYR A 29 -11.24 2.01 2.45
N GLU A 30 -12.49 2.13 2.05
CA GLU A 30 -13.63 1.69 2.84
C GLU A 30 -14.13 0.36 2.26
N ILE A 31 -14.15 -0.67 3.09
CA ILE A 31 -14.57 -2.01 2.70
C ILE A 31 -15.94 -2.26 3.31
N GLN A 32 -16.93 -2.39 2.43
CA GLN A 32 -18.24 -2.90 2.80
C GLN A 32 -18.17 -4.42 2.83
N THR A 33 -18.64 -4.98 3.93
CA THR A 33 -18.51 -6.40 4.23
C THR A 33 -19.85 -7.15 4.08
N SER A 34 -20.96 -6.42 3.93
CA SER A 34 -22.26 -6.98 3.59
C SER A 34 -23.00 -5.98 2.70
N PRO A 35 -23.65 -6.42 1.60
CA PRO A 35 -24.45 -5.54 0.74
C PRO A 35 -25.63 -4.88 1.47
N ASP A 36 -26.11 -5.52 2.54
CA ASP A 36 -27.30 -5.10 3.29
C ASP A 36 -26.95 -4.22 4.51
N GLU A 37 -25.66 -4.08 4.84
CA GLU A 37 -25.20 -3.22 5.93
C GLU A 37 -24.57 -1.96 5.35
N SER A 38 -25.33 -0.86 5.38
CA SER A 38 -24.88 0.46 4.92
C SER A 38 -23.79 1.08 5.81
N GLU A 39 -23.41 0.42 6.90
CA GLU A 39 -22.34 0.86 7.79
C GLU A 39 -21.01 0.28 7.32
N GLN A 40 -20.06 1.17 7.01
CA GLN A 40 -18.68 0.80 6.68
C GLN A 40 -18.11 -0.08 7.79
N GLN A 41 -17.56 -1.25 7.43
CA GLN A 41 -17.13 -2.23 8.44
C GLN A 41 -15.63 -2.24 8.65
N VAL A 42 -14.86 -1.89 7.61
CA VAL A 42 -13.40 -1.77 7.72
C VAL A 42 -12.94 -0.56 6.93
N LYS A 43 -12.12 0.28 7.59
CA LYS A 43 -11.35 1.32 6.91
C LYS A 43 -9.88 0.93 6.91
N VAL A 44 -9.23 1.03 5.76
CA VAL A 44 -7.80 0.79 5.61
C VAL A 44 -7.13 2.01 5.01
N ASP A 45 -6.28 2.67 5.81
CA ASP A 45 -5.42 3.76 5.35
C ASP A 45 -4.03 3.19 5.05
N VAL A 46 -3.50 3.47 3.86
CA VAL A 46 -2.21 2.93 3.38
C VAL A 46 -1.29 4.06 3.00
N TRP A 47 -0.09 4.10 3.58
CA TRP A 47 0.95 5.07 3.22
C TRP A 47 2.32 4.41 3.11
N SER A 48 3.23 5.12 2.44
CA SER A 48 4.63 4.72 2.32
C SER A 48 5.45 5.43 3.39
N GLU A 49 6.33 4.69 4.05
CA GLU A 49 7.36 5.23 4.95
C GLU A 49 8.67 5.53 4.19
N GLY A 50 8.73 5.18 2.90
CA GLY A 50 9.84 5.44 2.00
C GLY A 50 10.65 4.20 1.65
N ALA A 51 11.72 4.40 0.90
CA ALA A 51 12.74 3.42 0.63
C ALA A 51 14.09 3.92 1.14
N LYS A 52 14.93 3.02 1.65
CA LYS A 52 16.27 3.35 2.15
C LYS A 52 17.27 2.25 1.84
N ALA A 53 18.51 2.65 1.58
CA ALA A 53 19.61 1.71 1.49
C ALA A 53 19.93 1.12 2.88
N SER A 54 20.03 -0.21 2.99
CA SER A 54 20.37 -0.92 4.21
C SER A 54 21.03 -2.26 3.89
N ASN A 55 22.21 -2.53 4.44
CA ASN A 55 22.92 -3.82 4.30
C ASN A 55 23.02 -4.31 2.84
N ASN A 56 23.42 -3.43 1.91
CA ASN A 56 23.53 -3.69 0.46
C ASN A 56 22.22 -4.08 -0.23
N GLN A 57 21.08 -3.68 0.33
CA GLN A 57 19.77 -3.83 -0.28
C GLN A 57 18.97 -2.55 -0.09
N THR A 58 17.97 -2.35 -0.93
CA THR A 58 16.96 -1.31 -0.68
C THR A 58 15.78 -1.89 0.06
N ILE A 59 15.48 -1.30 1.21
CA ILE A 59 14.32 -1.63 2.03
C ILE A 59 13.23 -0.61 1.76
N VAL A 60 12.09 -1.10 1.26
CA VAL A 60 10.87 -0.32 1.11
C VAL A 60 9.96 -0.61 2.29
N GLU A 61 9.48 0.45 2.94
CA GLU A 61 8.61 0.39 4.10
C GLU A 61 7.25 1.00 3.78
N ALA A 62 6.18 0.31 4.16
CA ALA A 62 4.81 0.82 4.07
C ALA A 62 4.04 0.47 5.34
N THR A 63 2.98 1.21 5.60
CA THR A 63 2.10 0.97 6.75
C THR A 63 0.66 0.87 6.27
N LEU A 64 -0.05 -0.11 6.82
CA LEU A 64 -1.49 -0.26 6.70
C LEU A 64 -2.11 0.02 8.07
N SER A 65 -2.85 1.11 8.21
CA SER A 65 -3.70 1.34 9.39
C SER A 65 -5.07 0.77 9.13
N VAL A 66 -5.43 -0.27 9.87
CA VAL A 66 -6.69 -0.98 9.73
C VAL A 66 -7.57 -0.61 10.92
N SER A 67 -8.68 0.08 10.64
CA SER A 67 -9.72 0.40 11.61
C SER A 67 -10.92 -0.50 11.37
N ASN A 68 -11.27 -1.31 12.36
CA ASN A 68 -12.42 -2.20 12.32
C ASN A 68 -13.62 -1.50 12.95
N LEU A 69 -14.51 -1.00 12.11
CA LEU A 69 -15.73 -0.30 12.52
C LEU A 69 -16.92 -1.26 12.68
N GLY A 70 -16.81 -2.49 12.20
CA GLY A 70 -17.82 -3.53 12.29
C GLY A 70 -17.82 -4.28 13.62
N ASP A 71 -18.53 -5.41 13.63
CA ASP A 71 -18.75 -6.25 14.81
C ASP A 71 -18.02 -7.60 14.75
N ASN A 72 -17.38 -7.90 13.62
CA ASN A 72 -16.58 -9.11 13.42
C ASN A 72 -15.09 -8.77 13.32
N PRO A 73 -14.18 -9.66 13.76
CA PRO A 73 -12.75 -9.41 13.65
C PRO A 73 -12.29 -9.35 12.19
N VAL A 74 -11.25 -8.54 11.95
CA VAL A 74 -10.59 -8.37 10.65
C VAL A 74 -9.15 -8.81 10.78
N THR A 75 -8.62 -9.59 9.84
CA THR A 75 -7.22 -10.01 9.86
C THR A 75 -6.51 -9.55 8.60
N VAL A 76 -5.34 -8.91 8.72
CA VAL A 76 -4.48 -8.63 7.56
C VAL A 76 -3.86 -9.95 7.08
N ASP A 77 -4.10 -10.32 5.82
CA ASP A 77 -3.54 -11.52 5.21
C ASP A 77 -2.13 -11.22 4.64
N TRP A 78 -1.12 -11.52 5.44
CA TRP A 78 0.28 -11.32 5.06
C TRP A 78 0.69 -12.11 3.82
N ARG A 79 -0.01 -13.21 3.48
CA ARG A 79 0.28 -14.00 2.26
C ARG A 79 -0.09 -13.26 0.99
N LYS A 80 -0.93 -12.22 1.13
CA LYS A 80 -1.38 -11.39 0.01
C LYS A 80 -0.53 -10.13 -0.16
N LEU A 81 0.32 -9.81 0.82
CA LEU A 81 1.27 -8.71 0.75
C LEU A 81 2.30 -8.97 -0.35
N ARG A 82 2.32 -8.09 -1.36
CA ARG A 82 3.32 -8.11 -2.43
C ARG A 82 3.69 -6.69 -2.82
N LEU A 83 4.97 -6.47 -3.12
CA LEU A 83 5.46 -5.21 -3.61
C LEU A 83 6.03 -5.38 -5.01
N GLU A 84 5.49 -4.60 -5.94
CA GLU A 84 6.08 -4.36 -7.26
C GLU A 84 6.75 -2.99 -7.24
N ALA A 85 7.95 -2.90 -7.78
CA ALA A 85 8.69 -1.66 -7.92
C ALA A 85 8.94 -1.39 -9.39
N TYR A 86 8.96 -0.10 -9.76
CA TYR A 86 9.14 0.36 -11.13
C TYR A 86 10.23 1.43 -11.15
N ASP A 87 11.04 1.45 -12.21
CA ASP A 87 12.06 2.48 -12.37
C ASP A 87 11.45 3.82 -12.84
N GLY A 88 12.27 4.86 -12.96
CA GLY A 88 11.83 6.18 -13.45
C GLY A 88 11.27 6.20 -14.89
N LYS A 89 11.34 5.09 -15.63
CA LYS A 89 10.75 4.91 -16.97
C LYS A 89 9.52 3.99 -16.94
N GLY A 90 9.04 3.60 -15.75
CA GLY A 90 7.92 2.68 -15.58
C GLY A 90 8.25 1.22 -15.87
N ARG A 91 9.53 0.85 -16.01
CA ARG A 91 9.93 -0.55 -16.25
C ARG A 91 9.93 -1.31 -14.92
N PRO A 92 9.43 -2.56 -14.89
CA PRO A 92 9.42 -3.35 -13.67
C PRO A 92 10.85 -3.62 -13.20
N LEU A 93 11.09 -3.35 -11.92
CA LEU A 93 12.27 -3.77 -11.19
C LEU A 93 12.04 -5.19 -10.65
N PRO A 94 13.12 -5.88 -10.23
CA PRO A 94 12.98 -7.14 -9.50
C PRO A 94 11.97 -7.05 -8.34
N GLN A 95 11.12 -8.07 -8.23
CA GLN A 95 10.03 -8.09 -7.26
C GLN A 95 10.56 -8.01 -5.82
N GLY A 96 9.90 -7.19 -4.99
CA GLY A 96 10.23 -7.06 -3.58
C GLY A 96 9.90 -8.33 -2.79
N GLN A 97 10.82 -8.73 -1.91
CA GLN A 97 10.66 -9.85 -1.00
C GLN A 97 10.19 -9.34 0.35
N LEU A 98 9.06 -9.86 0.86
CA LEU A 98 8.58 -9.50 2.19
C LEU A 98 9.57 -10.04 3.24
N VAL A 99 10.21 -9.14 3.98
CA VAL A 99 11.24 -9.49 4.98
C VAL A 99 10.77 -9.25 6.40
N ALA A 100 9.77 -8.39 6.62
CA ALA A 100 9.18 -8.21 7.94
C ALA A 100 7.73 -7.71 7.86
N VAL A 101 6.96 -8.10 8.87
CA VAL A 101 5.65 -7.54 9.22
C VAL A 101 5.68 -7.25 10.71
N SER A 102 5.22 -6.07 11.15
CA SER A 102 5.14 -5.76 12.58
C SER A 102 4.14 -6.68 13.26
N ASN A 103 4.54 -7.32 14.37
CA ASN A 103 3.70 -8.19 15.18
C ASN A 103 2.90 -9.22 14.35
N PRO A 104 3.58 -10.12 13.62
CA PRO A 104 2.94 -11.03 12.66
C PRO A 104 1.98 -12.03 13.33
N THR A 105 2.09 -12.25 14.64
CA THR A 105 1.16 -13.07 15.43
C THR A 105 -0.12 -12.33 15.84
N ASN A 106 -0.21 -11.03 15.55
CA ASN A 106 -1.26 -10.14 16.04
C ASN A 106 -1.77 -9.20 14.93
N THR A 107 -1.98 -9.76 13.74
CA THR A 107 -2.53 -9.06 12.57
C THR A 107 -4.06 -8.99 12.56
N THR A 108 -4.70 -9.50 13.62
CA THR A 108 -6.15 -9.41 13.82
C THR A 108 -6.50 -8.14 14.58
N VAL A 109 -7.43 -7.38 14.02
CA VAL A 109 -8.04 -6.17 14.57
C VAL A 109 -9.42 -6.53 15.07
N MET A 110 -9.61 -6.41 16.38
CA MET A 110 -10.88 -6.71 17.02
C MET A 110 -11.95 -5.67 16.63
N PRO A 111 -13.25 -5.98 16.79
CA PRO A 111 -14.32 -5.01 16.59
C PRO A 111 -14.08 -3.71 17.36
N LYS A 112 -14.34 -2.59 16.70
CA LYS A 112 -14.17 -1.22 17.23
C LYS A 112 -12.73 -0.89 17.67
N ASP A 113 -11.74 -1.63 17.17
CA ASP A 113 -10.30 -1.40 17.39
C ASP A 113 -9.62 -0.89 16.12
N ALA A 114 -8.42 -0.32 16.25
CA ALA A 114 -7.60 0.13 15.14
C ALA A 114 -6.12 -0.22 15.35
N ARG A 115 -5.44 -0.64 14.27
CA ARG A 115 -4.04 -1.07 14.35
C ARG A 115 -3.23 -0.74 13.11
N ASP A 116 -1.98 -0.37 13.35
CA ASP A 116 -0.98 -0.20 12.31
C ASP A 116 -0.19 -1.50 12.09
N VAL A 117 -0.16 -1.93 10.83
CA VAL A 117 0.65 -3.04 10.34
C VAL A 117 1.74 -2.48 9.43
N LYS A 118 2.96 -2.42 9.95
CA LYS A 118 4.15 -2.01 9.19
C LYS A 118 4.71 -3.20 8.44
N VAL A 119 4.97 -3.01 7.16
CA VAL A 119 5.51 -4.04 6.27
C VAL A 119 6.82 -3.58 5.67
N ARG A 120 7.78 -4.50 5.54
CA ARG A 120 9.09 -4.24 4.95
C ARG A 120 9.35 -5.20 3.81
N PHE A 121 9.76 -4.64 2.69
CA PHE A 121 10.19 -5.41 1.53
C PHE A 121 11.65 -5.10 1.21
N ALA A 122 12.43 -6.13 0.95
CA ALA A 122 13.77 -5.98 0.38
C ALA A 122 13.68 -6.11 -1.14
N LEU A 123 14.20 -5.13 -1.87
CA LEU A 123 14.42 -5.26 -3.31
C LEU A 123 15.74 -6.02 -3.52
N PRO A 124 15.75 -7.10 -4.34
CA PRO A 124 16.97 -7.85 -4.59
C PRO A 124 17.90 -7.10 -5.54
N GLY A 125 19.20 -7.33 -5.37
CA GLY A 125 20.25 -6.64 -6.12
C GLY A 125 20.63 -5.29 -5.50
N ASP A 126 21.58 -4.62 -6.14
CA ASP A 126 22.10 -3.31 -5.72
C ASP A 126 21.26 -2.17 -6.35
N ILE A 127 19.96 -2.20 -6.11
CA ILE A 127 19.02 -1.19 -6.60
C ILE A 127 19.07 -0.02 -5.64
N SER A 128 19.58 1.13 -6.06
CA SER A 128 19.52 2.37 -5.26
C SER A 128 18.05 2.79 -5.04
N PRO A 129 17.69 3.32 -3.86
CA PRO A 129 16.37 3.90 -3.61
C PRO A 129 15.98 4.97 -4.66
N ASP A 130 16.97 5.70 -5.19
CA ASP A 130 16.75 6.76 -6.17
C ASP A 130 16.39 6.25 -7.57
N ALA A 131 16.67 4.98 -7.86
CA ALA A 131 16.32 4.35 -9.12
C ALA A 131 14.82 4.01 -9.21
N ILE A 132 14.10 4.00 -8.08
CA ILE A 132 12.70 3.63 -7.99
C ILE A 132 11.83 4.85 -8.37
N GLY A 133 11.10 4.77 -9.47
CA GLY A 133 10.14 5.79 -9.91
C GLY A 133 8.75 5.62 -9.30
N GLY A 134 8.35 4.38 -8.99
CA GLY A 134 7.04 4.08 -8.43
C GLY A 134 6.96 2.71 -7.77
N LEU A 135 5.92 2.51 -6.99
CA LEU A 135 5.64 1.29 -6.25
C LEU A 135 4.17 0.89 -6.43
N ARG A 136 3.88 -0.40 -6.38
CA ARG A 136 2.51 -0.90 -6.26
C ARG A 136 2.47 -1.95 -5.16
N LEU A 137 1.75 -1.63 -4.08
CA LEU A 137 1.54 -2.52 -2.95
C LEU A 137 0.23 -3.28 -3.16
N ARG A 138 0.30 -4.60 -3.27
CA ARG A 138 -0.86 -5.48 -3.13
C ARG A 138 -1.03 -5.83 -1.66
N TRP A 139 -2.25 -5.73 -1.16
CA TRP A 139 -2.60 -6.09 0.21
C TRP A 139 -3.96 -6.76 0.25
N GLY A 140 -4.27 -7.42 1.36
CA GLY A 140 -5.58 -8.03 1.56
C GLY A 140 -5.94 -8.19 3.03
N VAL A 141 -7.23 -8.22 3.28
CA VAL A 141 -7.82 -8.46 4.60
C VAL A 141 -8.83 -9.58 4.51
N LEU A 142 -8.94 -10.33 5.61
CA LEU A 142 -9.96 -11.35 5.82
C LEU A 142 -10.97 -10.81 6.83
N HIS A 143 -12.24 -10.95 6.53
CA HIS A 143 -13.34 -10.53 7.40
C HIS A 143 -14.21 -11.72 7.79
N GLY A 144 -14.55 -11.82 9.09
CA GLY A 144 -15.49 -12.81 9.61
C GLY A 144 -15.15 -14.25 9.22
N GLU A 145 -16.09 -14.95 8.59
CA GLU A 145 -15.99 -16.36 8.16
C GLU A 145 -15.06 -16.61 6.95
N GLY A 146 -14.14 -15.69 6.66
CA GLY A 146 -13.14 -15.86 5.60
C GLY A 146 -13.48 -15.17 4.29
N GLN A 147 -14.37 -14.18 4.30
CA GLN A 147 -14.50 -13.27 3.16
C GLN A 147 -13.18 -12.54 2.93
N GLU A 148 -12.65 -12.63 1.71
CA GLU A 148 -11.37 -12.05 1.34
C GLU A 148 -11.57 -10.78 0.51
N TYR A 149 -10.89 -9.71 0.91
CA TYR A 149 -10.77 -8.48 0.14
C TYR A 149 -9.31 -8.26 -0.23
N VAL A 150 -9.05 -8.05 -1.52
CA VAL A 150 -7.71 -7.77 -2.06
C VAL A 150 -7.74 -6.45 -2.79
N GLN A 151 -6.78 -5.59 -2.50
CA GLN A 151 -6.66 -4.29 -3.13
C GLN A 151 -5.20 -3.95 -3.44
N PHE A 152 -5.03 -2.95 -4.31
CA PHE A 152 -3.75 -2.39 -4.66
C PHE A 152 -3.71 -0.91 -4.27
N THR A 153 -2.54 -0.46 -3.85
CA THR A 153 -2.24 0.96 -3.67
C THR A 153 -0.99 1.29 -4.49
N SER A 154 -1.15 2.21 -5.44
CA SER A 154 -0.07 2.68 -6.30
C SER A 154 0.56 3.95 -5.73
N PHE A 155 1.89 3.99 -5.67
CA PHE A 155 2.66 5.13 -5.17
C PHE A 155 3.62 5.66 -6.23
N GLN A 156 3.81 6.98 -6.24
CA GLN A 156 4.78 7.69 -7.07
C GLN A 156 5.88 8.28 -6.20
N ARG A 157 7.11 8.35 -6.74
CA ARG A 157 8.21 9.01 -6.05
C ARG A 157 7.91 10.50 -5.89
N VAL A 158 8.14 11.02 -4.68
CA VAL A 158 8.10 12.46 -4.41
C VAL A 158 9.44 13.06 -4.85
N PRO A 159 9.46 14.07 -5.73
CA PRO A 159 10.70 14.73 -6.12
C PRO A 159 11.37 15.37 -4.90
N GLU A 160 12.69 15.21 -4.78
CA GLU A 160 13.48 15.70 -3.64
C GLU A 160 13.42 17.24 -3.45
N TYR A 161 12.98 17.98 -4.48
CA TYR A 161 12.97 19.45 -4.49
C TYR A 161 11.81 20.11 -3.72
N TYR A 162 10.87 19.35 -3.14
CA TYR A 162 9.62 19.89 -2.56
C TYR A 162 9.68 20.35 -1.09
N TRP A 163 10.86 20.63 -0.52
CA TRP A 163 10.99 21.14 0.87
C TRP A 163 10.72 22.64 1.06
N TYR A 164 10.45 23.39 -0.02
CA TYR A 164 9.99 24.78 0.08
C TYR A 164 8.64 24.94 -0.62
N GLY A 165 7.57 25.05 0.17
CA GLY A 165 6.25 25.50 -0.30
C GLY A 165 5.20 24.40 -0.36
N TYR A 166 4.44 24.29 0.72
CA TYR A 166 3.01 23.96 0.62
C TYR A 166 2.37 24.83 -0.47
N ASP A 167 1.42 24.27 -1.21
CA ASP A 167 0.78 24.79 -2.42
C ASP A 167 1.61 24.65 -3.70
N SER A 168 1.35 23.61 -4.50
CA SER A 168 1.11 23.74 -5.95
C SER A 168 1.01 22.39 -6.67
N PHE A 169 -0.22 22.09 -7.11
CA PHE A 169 -0.61 21.38 -8.32
C PHE A 169 -0.05 19.97 -8.60
N TYR A 170 -0.95 19.01 -8.38
CA TYR A 170 -1.05 17.74 -9.09
C TYR A 170 -0.86 17.94 -10.60
N ASN A 171 0.24 17.41 -11.15
CA ASN A 171 0.41 17.25 -12.59
C ASN A 171 0.56 15.75 -12.86
N PRO A 172 -0.47 15.05 -13.38
CA PRO A 172 -0.35 13.64 -13.73
C PRO A 172 0.52 13.51 -14.97
N LEU A 173 1.83 13.42 -14.78
CA LEU A 173 2.75 13.00 -15.80
C LEU A 173 2.88 11.48 -15.72
N TRP A 174 2.53 10.83 -16.83
CA TRP A 174 2.62 9.40 -17.16
C TRP A 174 1.35 8.58 -16.98
N GLY A 175 0.50 8.70 -18.00
CA GLY A 175 -0.45 7.66 -18.38
C GLY A 175 0.29 6.42 -18.90
N TYR A 176 0.12 5.31 -18.19
CA TYR A 176 -0.02 3.99 -18.79
C TYR A 176 -1.24 3.34 -18.12
N TYR A 177 -2.42 3.69 -18.65
CA TYR A 177 -3.60 2.88 -18.48
C TYR A 177 -3.31 1.55 -19.21
N ASP A 178 -3.25 0.44 -18.49
CA ASP A 178 -3.34 -0.90 -19.09
C ASP A 178 -4.81 -1.36 -19.04
N PRO A 179 -5.58 -1.23 -20.14
CA PRO A 179 -6.99 -1.61 -20.18
C PRO A 179 -7.23 -3.13 -20.20
N LEU A 180 -6.21 -3.99 -20.15
CA LEU A 180 -6.38 -5.44 -20.37
C LEU A 180 -6.69 -6.26 -19.12
N TRP A 181 -6.82 -5.66 -17.92
CA TRP A 181 -7.11 -6.40 -16.68
C TRP A 181 -8.56 -6.31 -16.18
N TYR A 182 -9.43 -5.54 -16.83
CA TYR A 182 -10.88 -5.50 -16.53
C TYR A 182 -11.69 -5.99 -17.74
N GLY A 183 -11.62 -7.29 -17.97
CA GLY A 183 -12.35 -7.96 -19.06
C GLY A 183 -12.80 -9.38 -18.66
N GLY A 184 -13.39 -9.53 -17.48
CA GLY A 184 -14.17 -10.73 -17.14
C GLY A 184 -15.65 -10.35 -17.08
N PRO A 185 -16.53 -10.96 -17.90
CA PRO A 185 -17.95 -10.60 -17.88
C PRO A 185 -18.58 -10.93 -16.52
N VAL A 186 -19.29 -9.94 -15.97
CA VAL A 186 -20.21 -10.12 -14.84
C VAL A 186 -21.38 -10.98 -15.32
N GLY A 187 -21.20 -12.30 -15.25
CA GLY A 187 -22.25 -13.28 -15.48
C GLY A 187 -22.83 -13.70 -14.14
N THR A 188 -23.96 -13.13 -13.77
CA THR A 188 -24.82 -13.63 -12.68
C THR A 188 -25.23 -15.08 -13.02
N VAL A 189 -24.75 -16.05 -12.24
CA VAL A 189 -25.34 -17.40 -12.25
C VAL A 189 -26.09 -17.56 -10.94
N VAL A 190 -27.40 -17.39 -11.01
CA VAL A 190 -28.33 -17.95 -10.04
C VAL A 190 -28.49 -19.42 -10.39
N VAL A 191 -28.03 -20.33 -9.54
CA VAL A 191 -28.42 -21.73 -9.61
C VAL A 191 -29.55 -21.94 -8.59
N ARG A 192 -30.71 -22.35 -9.09
CA ARG A 192 -31.78 -22.99 -8.30
C ARG A 192 -31.49 -24.48 -8.20
#